data_AF-A0A0G0KQI4-F1
#
_entry.id   AF-A0A0G0KQI4-F1
#
_cell.length_a   1.000
_cell.length_b   1.000
_cell.length_c   1.000
_cell.angle_alpha   90.00
_cell.angle_beta   90.00
_cell.angle_gamma   90.00
#
_symmetry.space_group_name_H-M   'P 1'
#
loop_
_entity.id
_entity.type
_entity.pdbx_description
1 polymer ?
#
loop_
_entity_poly.entity_id
_entity_poly.type
_entity_poly.pdbx_seq_one_letter_code
_entity_poly.pdbx_strand_id
1 'polypeptide(L)'
;IFIYFKNFSFRNFVYTSLLSLFLLTMLAIPFLDEVNIRNILDLYKNNIREVTGYLTANSFNLWSLVYGLSPISDSTKILGIPAFRLGEILYLILTSFVIFKVKVKDHKSILYSFLILSLGAFLILTKMHERYYFLTFIFLALLSGVDKKLRKIYYLCSLLFFINLYHFWWMPKFAFLIDILSQNLVEKLLAILNILLFFSLLKYYVGIPKAINRENLYNKFKWIRNSL
;
A
#
# COMPACT_ATOMS: atom_id res chain seq x y z
N ILE A 1 -1.03 -5.07 16.52
CA ILE A 1 -1.14 -5.70 17.86
C ILE A 1 0.10 -5.43 18.71
N PHE A 2 1.29 -5.92 18.34
CA PHE A 2 2.53 -5.69 19.10
C PHE A 2 2.83 -4.20 19.39
N ILE A 3 2.76 -3.36 18.35
CA ILE A 3 2.93 -1.89 18.48
C ILE A 3 1.90 -1.24 19.42
N TYR A 4 0.68 -1.77 19.45
CA TYR A 4 -0.41 -1.23 20.24
C TYR A 4 -0.15 -1.45 21.73
N PHE A 5 0.12 -2.70 22.12
CA PHE A 5 0.40 -3.04 23.52
C PHE A 5 1.70 -2.42 24.05
N LYS A 6 2.63 -2.02 23.17
CA LYS A 6 3.80 -1.23 23.57
C LYS A 6 3.45 0.18 24.08
N ASN A 7 2.31 0.74 23.65
CA ASN A 7 1.97 2.15 23.91
C ASN A 7 0.61 2.33 24.61
N PHE A 8 -0.24 1.32 24.65
CA PHE A 8 -1.61 1.40 25.14
C PHE A 8 -1.97 0.23 26.05
N SER A 9 -2.86 0.48 27.01
CA SER A 9 -3.35 -0.53 27.95
C SER A 9 -4.28 -1.54 27.26
N PHE A 10 -4.40 -2.72 27.86
CA PHE A 10 -5.37 -3.74 27.41
C PHE A 10 -6.81 -3.23 27.42
N ARG A 11 -7.16 -2.39 28.40
CA ARG A 11 -8.48 -1.74 28.45
C ARG A 11 -8.75 -0.91 27.20
N ASN A 12 -7.78 -0.10 26.76
CA ASN A 12 -7.92 0.67 25.53
C ASN A 12 -8.04 -0.24 24.32
N PHE A 13 -7.30 -1.36 24.26
CA PHE A 13 -7.41 -2.33 23.17
C PHE A 13 -8.85 -2.85 23.02
N VAL A 14 -9.47 -3.23 24.14
CA VAL A 14 -10.85 -3.73 24.17
C VAL A 14 -11.81 -2.64 23.69
N TYR A 15 -11.74 -1.43 24.24
CA TYR A 15 -12.63 -0.34 23.83
C TYR A 15 -12.49 0.00 22.34
N THR A 16 -11.26 0.11 21.84
CA THR A 16 -11.05 0.40 20.41
C THR A 16 -11.54 -0.74 19.52
N SER A 17 -11.40 -1.99 19.96
CA SER A 17 -11.88 -3.15 19.19
C SER A 17 -13.40 -3.18 19.14
N LEU A 18 -14.07 -2.99 20.28
CA LEU A 18 -15.54 -2.91 20.35
C LEU A 18 -16.09 -1.73 19.54
N LEU A 19 -15.47 -0.56 19.63
CA LEU A 19 -15.86 0.61 18.83
C LEU A 19 -15.68 0.32 17.34
N SER A 20 -14.55 -0.28 16.93
CA SER A 20 -14.31 -0.61 15.52
C SER A 20 -15.33 -1.63 14.99
N LEU A 21 -15.70 -2.63 15.80
CA LEU A 21 -16.71 -3.62 15.45
C LEU A 21 -18.08 -2.95 15.31
N PHE A 22 -18.45 -2.10 16.26
CA PHE A 22 -19.71 -1.34 16.22
C PHE A 22 -19.79 -0.43 14.99
N LEU A 23 -18.72 0.30 14.65
CA LEU A 23 -18.70 1.15 13.45
C LEU A 23 -18.81 0.31 12.18
N LEU A 24 -18.10 -0.83 12.13
CA LEU A 24 -18.14 -1.74 10.99
C LEU A 24 -19.53 -2.35 10.79
N THR A 25 -20.24 -2.70 11.87
CA THR A 25 -21.62 -3.17 11.77
C THR A 25 -22.56 -2.05 11.33
N MET A 26 -22.45 -0.85 11.91
CA MET A 26 -23.27 0.31 11.52
C MET A 26 -23.12 0.64 10.03
N LEU A 27 -21.89 0.61 9.50
CA LEU A 27 -21.62 0.86 8.08
C LEU A 27 -22.12 -0.26 7.17
N ALA A 28 -22.26 -1.49 7.68
CA ALA A 28 -22.79 -2.62 6.91
C ALA A 28 -24.32 -2.59 6.80
N ILE A 29 -25.05 -1.99 7.76
CA ILE A 29 -26.52 -2.01 7.81
C ILE A 29 -27.21 -1.65 6.49
N PRO A 30 -26.80 -0.60 5.73
CA PRO A 30 -27.46 -0.24 4.47
C PRO A 30 -27.34 -1.30 3.36
N PHE A 31 -26.46 -2.28 3.54
CA PHE A 31 -26.18 -3.35 2.57
C PHE A 31 -26.71 -4.72 3.00
N LEU A 32 -27.48 -4.77 4.10
CA LEU A 32 -28.05 -6.01 4.63
C LEU A 32 -29.55 -6.02 4.41
N ASP A 33 -30.07 -7.13 3.90
CA ASP A 33 -31.52 -7.37 3.85
C ASP A 33 -32.10 -7.51 5.26
N GLU A 34 -31.34 -8.14 6.16
CA GLU A 34 -31.67 -8.29 7.58
C GLU A 34 -30.43 -8.14 8.46
N VAL A 35 -30.56 -7.40 9.57
CA VAL A 35 -29.46 -7.14 10.51
C VAL A 35 -29.25 -8.35 11.43
N ASN A 36 -28.34 -9.23 11.03
CA ASN A 36 -27.87 -10.38 11.81
C ASN A 36 -26.36 -10.54 11.66
N ILE A 37 -25.68 -11.00 12.71
CA ILE A 37 -24.24 -11.32 12.68
C ILE A 37 -23.86 -12.26 11.54
N ARG A 38 -24.71 -13.23 11.19
CA ARG A 38 -24.47 -14.15 10.07
C ARG A 38 -24.41 -13.41 8.75
N ASN A 39 -25.38 -12.55 8.47
CA ASN A 39 -25.46 -11.80 7.22
C ASN A 39 -24.30 -10.81 7.11
N ILE A 40 -23.87 -10.21 8.23
CA ILE A 40 -22.65 -9.38 8.27
C ILE A 40 -21.43 -10.22 7.89
N LEU A 41 -21.25 -11.39 8.50
CA LEU A 41 -20.12 -12.27 8.19
C LEU A 41 -20.15 -12.76 6.74
N ASP A 42 -21.33 -13.12 6.23
CA ASP A 42 -21.53 -13.60 4.87
C ASP A 42 -21.27 -12.49 3.84
N LEU A 43 -21.68 -11.25 4.11
CA LEU A 43 -21.37 -10.07 3.29
C LEU A 43 -19.85 -9.95 3.08
N TYR A 44 -19.06 -10.00 4.15
CA TYR A 44 -17.61 -9.92 4.04
C TYR A 44 -17.02 -11.18 3.38
N LYS A 45 -17.40 -12.37 3.81
CA LYS A 45 -16.86 -13.64 3.31
C LYS A 45 -17.07 -13.81 1.80
N ASN A 46 -18.23 -13.41 1.29
CA ASN A 46 -18.58 -13.58 -0.11
C ASN A 46 -17.98 -12.47 -0.99
N ASN A 47 -17.91 -11.22 -0.50
CA ASN A 47 -17.36 -10.10 -1.27
C ASN A 47 -15.83 -10.02 -1.28
N ILE A 48 -15.14 -10.65 -0.31
CA ILE A 48 -13.67 -10.76 -0.33
C ILE A 48 -13.18 -11.62 -1.53
N ARG A 49 -14.07 -12.37 -2.20
CA ARG A 49 -13.75 -13.23 -3.35
C ARG A 49 -13.75 -12.52 -4.70
N GLU A 50 -13.75 -11.18 -4.74
CA GLU A 50 -13.51 -10.47 -5.99
C GLU A 50 -12.03 -10.63 -6.38
N VAL A 51 -11.75 -11.76 -7.01
CA VAL A 51 -10.41 -12.19 -7.33
C VAL A 51 -10.43 -12.71 -8.74
N THR A 52 -10.11 -11.82 -9.67
CA THR A 52 -9.53 -12.22 -10.94
C THR A 52 -8.44 -13.24 -10.60
N GLY A 53 -8.58 -14.51 -11.02
CA GLY A 53 -7.64 -15.59 -10.70
C GLY A 53 -6.27 -15.43 -11.38
N TYR A 54 -5.88 -14.19 -11.65
CA TYR A 54 -4.80 -13.76 -12.51
C TYR A 54 -3.72 -13.00 -11.71
N LEU A 55 -2.50 -12.97 -12.25
CA LEU A 55 -1.37 -12.25 -11.68
C LEU A 55 -1.64 -10.76 -11.50
N THR A 56 -2.24 -10.15 -12.52
CA THR A 56 -2.68 -8.76 -12.51
C THR A 56 -3.93 -8.62 -13.34
N ALA A 57 -4.81 -7.72 -12.92
CA ALA A 57 -5.87 -7.18 -13.75
C ALA A 57 -5.46 -5.76 -14.15
N ASN A 58 -4.81 -5.64 -15.30
CA ASN A 58 -4.50 -4.34 -15.92
C ASN A 58 -3.65 -3.39 -15.07
N SER A 59 -2.81 -3.90 -14.17
CA SER A 59 -1.98 -3.05 -13.31
C SER A 59 -0.53 -3.04 -13.75
N PHE A 60 0.04 -1.85 -13.94
CA PHE A 60 1.48 -1.66 -14.16
C PHE A 60 2.29 -1.93 -12.88
N ASN A 61 2.44 -3.20 -12.51
CA ASN A 61 3.12 -3.70 -11.32
C ASN A 61 4.25 -4.70 -11.64
N LEU A 62 4.84 -5.33 -10.61
CA LEU A 62 5.92 -6.31 -10.77
C LEU A 62 5.56 -7.45 -11.72
N TRP A 63 4.31 -7.93 -11.68
CA TRP A 63 3.87 -9.04 -12.50
C TRP A 63 3.70 -8.65 -13.96
N SER A 64 3.19 -7.45 -14.23
CA SER A 64 3.11 -6.90 -15.58
C SER A 64 4.49 -6.66 -16.21
N LEU A 65 5.52 -6.40 -15.41
CA LEU A 65 6.89 -6.31 -15.91
C LEU A 65 7.38 -7.65 -16.47
N VAL A 66 7.06 -8.75 -15.78
CA VAL A 66 7.52 -10.09 -16.17
C VAL A 66 6.67 -10.64 -17.32
N TYR A 67 5.35 -10.51 -17.24
CA TYR A 67 4.40 -11.21 -18.10
C TYR A 67 3.54 -10.32 -19.00
N GLY A 68 3.71 -8.99 -18.94
CA GLY A 68 2.76 -8.03 -19.54
C GLY A 68 1.39 -8.08 -18.86
N LEU A 69 0.39 -7.49 -19.50
CA LEU A 69 -0.99 -7.52 -19.00
C LEU A 69 -1.81 -8.74 -19.46
N SER A 70 -1.11 -9.85 -19.78
CA SER A 70 -1.77 -11.10 -20.17
C SER A 70 -2.51 -11.73 -18.98
N PRO A 71 -3.69 -12.35 -19.19
CA PRO A 71 -4.48 -12.97 -18.13
C PRO A 71 -3.88 -14.32 -17.69
N ILE A 72 -2.72 -14.27 -17.04
CA ILE A 72 -2.00 -15.44 -16.55
C ILE A 72 -2.47 -15.77 -15.15
N SER A 73 -2.76 -17.04 -14.87
CA SER A 73 -3.22 -17.47 -13.54
C SER A 73 -2.20 -17.13 -12.45
N ASP A 74 -2.67 -16.65 -11.30
CA ASP A 74 -1.83 -16.38 -10.12
C ASP A 74 -1.23 -17.64 -9.48
N SER A 75 -1.76 -18.81 -9.84
CA SER A 75 -1.26 -20.13 -9.45
C SER A 75 -0.07 -20.59 -10.30
N THR A 76 0.32 -19.82 -11.32
CA THR A 76 1.51 -20.06 -12.14
C THR A 76 2.75 -20.13 -11.25
N LYS A 77 3.56 -21.18 -11.44
CA LYS A 77 4.77 -21.40 -10.64
C LYS A 77 5.95 -20.60 -11.20
N ILE A 78 6.58 -19.82 -10.33
CA ILE A 78 7.83 -19.11 -10.59
C ILE A 78 8.86 -19.72 -9.65
N LEU A 79 9.94 -20.30 -10.19
CA LEU A 79 10.93 -21.04 -9.41
C LEU A 79 10.30 -22.17 -8.55
N GLY A 80 9.24 -22.81 -9.06
CA GLY A 80 8.51 -23.88 -8.36
C GLY A 80 7.48 -23.42 -7.33
N ILE A 81 7.41 -22.12 -7.02
CA ILE A 81 6.48 -21.54 -6.03
C ILE A 81 5.34 -20.83 -6.76
N PRO A 82 4.05 -21.04 -6.38
CA PRO A 82 2.94 -20.27 -6.96
C PRO A 82 3.14 -18.76 -6.78
N ALA A 83 2.93 -17.98 -7.83
CA ALA A 83 3.22 -16.55 -7.83
C ALA A 83 2.48 -15.77 -6.72
N PHE A 84 1.24 -16.15 -6.38
CA PHE A 84 0.53 -15.52 -5.27
C PHE A 84 1.26 -15.70 -3.92
N ARG A 85 1.85 -16.88 -3.68
CA ARG A 85 2.68 -17.13 -2.48
C ARG A 85 3.94 -16.30 -2.50
N LEU A 86 4.57 -16.16 -3.66
CA LEU A 86 5.75 -15.33 -3.82
C LEU A 86 5.44 -13.85 -3.50
N GLY A 87 4.33 -13.33 -4.01
CA GLY A 87 3.84 -11.99 -3.67
C GLY A 87 3.57 -11.82 -2.17
N GLU A 88 2.89 -12.78 -1.54
CA GLU A 88 2.64 -12.77 -0.08
C GLU A 88 3.94 -12.72 0.73
N ILE A 89 4.94 -13.54 0.36
CA ILE A 89 6.25 -13.59 1.05
C ILE A 89 6.98 -12.26 0.90
N LEU A 90 7.08 -11.72 -0.31
CA LEU A 90 7.74 -10.44 -0.56
C LEU A 90 7.04 -9.29 0.18
N TYR A 91 5.71 -9.29 0.21
CA TYR A 91 4.94 -8.30 0.94
C TYR A 91 5.07 -8.43 2.46
N LEU A 92 5.17 -9.65 2.99
CA LEU A 92 5.45 -9.91 4.40
C LEU A 92 6.83 -9.40 4.81
N ILE A 93 7.85 -9.59 3.96
CA ILE A 93 9.20 -9.04 4.18
C ILE A 93 9.14 -7.51 4.24
N LEU A 94 8.47 -6.86 3.27
CA LEU A 94 8.28 -5.41 3.25
C LEU A 94 7.55 -4.94 4.52
N THR A 95 6.48 -5.63 4.91
CA THR A 95 5.68 -5.30 6.09
C THR A 95 6.50 -5.40 7.37
N SER A 96 7.28 -6.47 7.52
CA SER A 96 8.18 -6.68 8.66
C SER A 96 9.23 -5.58 8.74
N PHE A 97 9.83 -5.20 7.60
CA PHE A 97 10.75 -4.08 7.50
C PHE A 97 10.11 -2.75 7.93
N VAL A 98 8.90 -2.46 7.43
CA VAL A 98 8.17 -1.23 7.78
C VAL A 98 7.83 -1.20 9.27
N ILE A 99 7.34 -2.30 9.85
CA ILE A 99 7.03 -2.43 11.29
C ILE A 99 8.27 -2.22 12.16
N PHE A 100 9.42 -2.74 11.74
CA PHE A 100 10.67 -2.56 12.48
C PHE A 100 11.14 -1.09 12.48
N LYS A 101 10.81 -0.33 11.43
CA LYS A 101 11.28 1.04 11.24
C LYS A 101 10.30 2.12 11.71
N VAL A 102 8.99 1.83 11.71
CA VAL A 102 7.95 2.82 11.99
C VAL A 102 8.12 3.42 13.40
N LYS A 103 7.98 4.74 13.48
CA LYS A 103 7.95 5.47 14.74
C LYS A 103 6.51 5.83 15.09
N VAL A 104 5.96 5.10 16.04
CA VAL A 104 4.54 5.18 16.45
C VAL A 104 4.14 6.54 17.03
N LYS A 105 5.11 7.38 17.44
CA LYS A 105 4.87 8.73 17.96
C LYS A 105 5.13 9.84 16.94
N ASP A 106 5.47 9.49 15.70
CA ASP A 106 5.77 10.43 14.62
C ASP A 106 4.76 10.23 13.49
N HIS A 107 3.79 11.15 13.40
CA HIS A 107 2.73 11.10 12.39
C HIS A 107 3.28 11.03 10.97
N LYS A 108 4.38 11.72 10.68
CA LYS A 108 5.03 11.66 9.36
C LYS A 108 5.56 10.26 9.11
N SER A 109 6.23 9.64 10.08
CA SER A 109 6.70 8.26 9.95
C SER A 109 5.55 7.29 9.69
N ILE A 110 4.41 7.43 10.38
CA ILE A 110 3.24 6.56 10.21
C ILE A 110 2.65 6.71 8.80
N LEU A 111 2.47 7.94 8.34
CA LEU A 111 1.96 8.21 6.99
C LEU A 111 2.87 7.63 5.91
N TYR A 112 4.20 7.76 6.06
CA TYR A 112 5.15 7.12 5.15
C TYR A 112 5.06 5.60 5.21
N SER A 113 4.91 5.01 6.40
CA SER A 113 4.71 3.56 6.53
C SER A 113 3.48 3.09 5.76
N PHE A 114 2.35 3.79 5.89
CA PHE A 114 1.14 3.46 5.13
C PHE A 114 1.32 3.66 3.62
N LEU A 115 2.01 4.72 3.20
CA LEU A 115 2.35 4.95 1.80
C LEU A 115 3.19 3.80 1.22
N ILE A 116 4.24 3.37 1.92
CA ILE A 116 5.12 2.28 1.47
C ILE A 116 4.37 0.94 1.44
N LEU A 117 3.53 0.67 2.43
CA LEU A 117 2.73 -0.56 2.45
C LEU A 117 1.68 -0.59 1.35
N SER A 118 0.94 0.51 1.15
CA SER A 118 -0.10 0.57 0.10
C SER A 118 0.49 0.45 -1.31
N LEU A 119 1.56 1.18 -1.62
CA LEU A 119 2.22 1.06 -2.92
C LEU A 119 2.92 -0.29 -3.08
N GLY A 120 3.55 -0.78 -2.02
CA GLY A 120 4.16 -2.10 -2.00
C GLY A 120 3.16 -3.22 -2.25
N ALA A 121 1.96 -3.13 -1.66
CA ALA A 121 0.87 -4.07 -1.91
C ALA A 121 0.48 -4.07 -3.39
N PHE A 122 0.20 -2.90 -3.95
CA PHE A 122 -0.14 -2.74 -5.38
C PHE A 122 0.94 -3.31 -6.32
N LEU A 123 2.20 -3.09 -5.97
CA LEU A 123 3.34 -3.52 -6.80
C LEU A 123 3.66 -5.01 -6.70
N ILE A 124 3.56 -5.59 -5.50
CA ILE A 124 4.14 -6.90 -5.18
C ILE A 124 3.09 -8.00 -5.13
N LEU A 125 1.89 -7.72 -4.63
CA LEU A 125 0.85 -8.74 -4.52
C LEU A 125 0.24 -9.03 -5.90
N THR A 126 -0.25 -10.26 -6.06
CA THR A 126 -1.02 -10.67 -7.25
C THR A 126 -2.45 -10.15 -7.16
N LYS A 127 -3.25 -10.34 -8.22
CA LYS A 127 -4.69 -10.00 -8.25
C LYS A 127 -4.97 -8.52 -8.09
N MET A 128 -3.97 -7.70 -8.40
CA MET A 128 -4.06 -6.25 -8.30
C MET A 128 -4.77 -5.70 -9.55
N HIS A 129 -5.83 -4.93 -9.28
CA HIS A 129 -6.56 -4.12 -10.25
C HIS A 129 -5.98 -2.71 -10.33
N GLU A 130 -6.12 -2.06 -11.49
CA GLU A 130 -5.61 -0.72 -11.75
C GLU A 130 -6.08 0.29 -10.69
N ARG A 131 -7.34 0.17 -10.25
CA ARG A 131 -7.98 1.00 -9.23
C ARG A 131 -7.37 0.88 -7.82
N TYR A 132 -6.65 -0.20 -7.52
CA TYR A 132 -6.06 -0.41 -6.19
C TYR A 132 -4.87 0.51 -5.91
N TYR A 133 -4.32 1.16 -6.92
CA TYR A 133 -3.36 2.25 -6.72
C TYR A 133 -3.97 3.40 -5.90
N PHE A 134 -5.30 3.59 -5.91
CA PHE A 134 -5.98 4.68 -5.20
C PHE A 134 -5.58 4.82 -3.73
N LEU A 135 -5.39 3.71 -3.02
CA LEU A 135 -4.97 3.75 -1.61
C LEU A 135 -3.61 4.44 -1.42
N THR A 136 -2.68 4.24 -2.35
CA THR A 136 -1.39 4.93 -2.39
C THR A 136 -1.56 6.45 -2.51
N PHE A 137 -2.52 6.90 -3.34
CA PHE A 137 -2.76 8.33 -3.54
C PHE A 137 -3.21 9.04 -2.29
N ILE A 138 -4.04 8.41 -1.48
CA ILE A 138 -4.53 9.02 -0.24
C ILE A 138 -3.33 9.43 0.64
N PHE A 139 -2.42 8.50 0.89
CA PHE A 139 -1.25 8.78 1.73
C PHE A 139 -0.23 9.70 1.06
N LEU A 140 -0.01 9.54 -0.25
CA LEU A 140 0.93 10.38 -1.00
C LEU A 140 0.45 11.83 -1.10
N ALA A 141 -0.85 12.06 -1.30
CA ALA A 141 -1.46 13.38 -1.32
C ALA A 141 -1.25 14.11 0.01
N LEU A 142 -1.62 13.45 1.13
CA LEU A 142 -1.42 13.99 2.48
C LEU A 142 0.05 14.34 2.74
N LEU A 143 0.97 13.43 2.41
CA LEU A 143 2.41 13.66 2.61
C LEU A 143 2.97 14.74 1.70
N SER A 144 2.49 14.88 0.45
CA SER A 144 2.94 15.90 -0.50
C SER A 144 2.49 17.32 -0.13
N GLY A 145 1.39 17.43 0.64
CA GLY A 145 0.95 18.68 1.25
C GLY A 145 1.95 19.19 2.31
N VAL A 146 2.50 18.26 3.09
CA VAL A 146 3.46 18.56 4.18
C VAL A 146 4.91 18.63 3.68
N ASP A 147 5.32 17.74 2.80
CA ASP A 147 6.68 17.61 2.28
C ASP A 147 6.73 17.96 0.79
N LYS A 148 7.11 19.21 0.49
CA LYS A 148 7.15 19.72 -0.89
C LYS A 148 8.04 18.89 -1.82
N LYS A 149 9.05 18.18 -1.29
CA LYS A 149 9.94 17.32 -2.08
C LYS A 149 9.17 16.15 -2.71
N LEU A 150 8.09 15.71 -2.09
CA LEU A 150 7.26 14.62 -2.61
C LEU A 150 6.28 15.05 -3.70
N ARG A 151 6.06 16.36 -3.93
CA ARG A 151 5.09 16.83 -4.93
C ARG A 151 5.43 16.34 -6.34
N LYS A 152 6.72 16.31 -6.70
CA LYS A 152 7.15 15.75 -7.99
C LYS A 152 6.77 14.28 -8.11
N ILE A 153 7.00 13.49 -7.05
CA ILE A 153 6.63 12.07 -7.02
C ILE A 153 5.11 11.91 -7.06
N TYR A 154 4.37 12.75 -6.35
CA TYR A 154 2.91 12.79 -6.39
C TYR A 154 2.38 13.00 -7.80
N TYR A 155 2.84 14.03 -8.52
CA TYR A 155 2.40 14.28 -9.89
C TYR A 155 2.75 13.14 -10.85
N LEU A 156 3.94 12.55 -10.71
CA LEU A 156 4.34 11.41 -11.54
C LEU A 156 3.50 10.17 -11.26
N CYS A 157 3.26 9.84 -9.99
CA CYS A 157 2.34 8.77 -9.61
C CYS A 157 0.94 9.06 -10.18
N SER A 158 0.42 10.28 -10.02
CA SER A 158 -0.92 10.66 -10.48
C SER A 158 -1.07 10.48 -11.98
N LEU A 159 -0.07 10.88 -12.75
CA LEU A 159 -0.05 10.64 -14.19
C LEU A 159 -0.05 9.15 -14.51
N LEU A 160 0.80 8.36 -13.84
CA LEU A 160 0.85 6.91 -14.05
C LEU A 160 -0.45 6.21 -13.72
N PHE A 161 -1.10 6.61 -12.63
CA PHE A 161 -2.40 6.06 -12.27
C PHE A 161 -3.49 6.46 -13.26
N PHE A 162 -3.49 7.70 -13.72
CA PHE A 162 -4.40 8.13 -14.77
C PHE A 162 -4.22 7.29 -16.04
N ILE A 163 -2.97 7.07 -16.48
CA ILE A 163 -2.68 6.19 -17.62
C ILE A 163 -3.15 4.76 -17.33
N ASN A 164 -2.91 4.23 -16.12
CA ASN A 164 -3.31 2.89 -15.71
C ASN A 164 -4.84 2.71 -15.70
N LEU A 165 -5.59 3.74 -15.28
CA LEU A 165 -7.05 3.74 -15.32
C LEU A 165 -7.58 3.84 -16.76
N TYR A 166 -6.94 4.66 -17.61
CA TYR A 166 -7.32 4.80 -19.01
C TYR A 166 -7.01 3.54 -19.83
N HIS A 167 -5.93 2.83 -19.46
CA HIS A 167 -5.55 1.58 -20.09
C HIS A 167 -6.65 0.52 -19.91
N PHE A 168 -7.12 -0.07 -21.01
CA PHE A 168 -8.32 -0.94 -21.09
C PHE A 168 -9.68 -0.28 -20.80
N TRP A 169 -9.71 0.97 -20.36
CA TRP A 169 -10.90 1.81 -20.38
C TRP A 169 -10.69 2.99 -21.35
N TRP A 170 -10.64 2.66 -22.64
CA TRP A 170 -10.32 3.59 -23.74
C TRP A 170 -11.42 4.64 -23.98
N MET A 171 -11.73 5.46 -22.98
CA MET A 171 -12.72 6.52 -23.04
C MET A 171 -12.12 7.82 -22.49
N PRO A 172 -12.11 8.91 -23.27
CA PRO A 172 -12.49 8.99 -24.70
C PRO A 172 -11.50 8.24 -25.61
N LYS A 173 -11.99 7.71 -26.75
CA LYS A 173 -11.17 6.92 -27.68
C LYS A 173 -10.21 7.81 -28.47
N PHE A 174 -8.92 7.72 -28.16
CA PHE A 174 -7.86 8.33 -28.96
C PHE A 174 -6.99 7.25 -29.60
N ALA A 175 -7.12 7.05 -30.92
CA ALA A 175 -6.44 5.97 -31.66
C ALA A 175 -4.93 5.93 -31.40
N PHE A 176 -4.24 7.07 -31.56
CA PHE A 176 -2.81 7.20 -31.29
C PHE A 176 -2.42 6.75 -29.86
N LEU A 177 -3.21 7.09 -28.84
CA LEU A 177 -2.91 6.67 -27.47
C LEU A 177 -3.14 5.17 -27.28
N ILE A 178 -4.19 4.62 -27.88
CA ILE A 178 -4.47 3.18 -27.81
C ILE A 178 -3.33 2.39 -28.47
N ASP A 179 -2.87 2.82 -29.65
CA ASP A 179 -1.82 2.16 -30.40
C ASP A 179 -0.47 2.17 -29.67
N ILE A 180 -0.16 3.26 -28.95
CA ILE A 180 1.06 3.34 -28.14
C ILE A 180 0.91 2.54 -26.85
N LEU A 181 -0.17 2.75 -26.10
CA LEU A 181 -0.32 2.20 -24.77
C LEU A 181 -0.56 0.69 -24.78
N SER A 182 -1.09 0.14 -25.86
CA SER A 182 -1.28 -1.31 -26.04
C SER A 182 0.03 -2.05 -26.38
N GLN A 183 1.15 -1.34 -26.55
CA GLN A 183 2.44 -1.98 -26.80
C GLN A 183 3.00 -2.58 -25.51
N ASN A 184 3.32 -3.88 -25.54
CA ASN A 184 3.92 -4.59 -24.39
C ASN A 184 5.18 -3.90 -23.83
N LEU A 185 5.98 -3.27 -24.70
CA LEU A 185 7.14 -2.49 -24.27
C LEU A 185 6.73 -1.30 -23.41
N VAL A 186 5.68 -0.57 -23.80
CA VAL A 186 5.17 0.59 -23.07
C VAL A 186 4.59 0.17 -21.72
N GLU A 187 3.79 -0.90 -21.68
CA GLU A 187 3.28 -1.48 -20.42
C GLU A 187 4.42 -1.79 -19.44
N LYS A 188 5.48 -2.46 -19.91
CA LYS A 188 6.66 -2.78 -19.11
C LYS A 188 7.42 -1.55 -18.64
N LEU A 189 7.57 -0.54 -19.50
CA LEU A 189 8.21 0.73 -19.13
C LEU A 189 7.43 1.47 -18.05
N LEU A 190 6.09 1.47 -18.12
CA LEU A 190 5.23 2.05 -17.10
C LEU A 190 5.35 1.29 -15.77
N ALA A 191 5.42 -0.05 -15.81
CA ALA A 191 5.66 -0.88 -14.64
C ALA A 191 7.04 -0.61 -14.00
N ILE A 192 8.09 -0.50 -14.81
CA ILE A 192 9.44 -0.11 -14.36
C ILE A 192 9.38 1.26 -13.68
N LEU A 193 8.71 2.23 -14.29
CA LEU A 193 8.62 3.57 -13.73
C LEU A 193 7.91 3.56 -12.36
N ASN A 194 6.82 2.80 -12.20
CA ASN A 194 6.17 2.62 -10.90
C ASN A 194 7.11 1.99 -9.85
N ILE A 195 7.88 0.98 -10.24
CA ILE A 195 8.86 0.33 -9.35
C ILE A 195 9.97 1.31 -8.94
N LEU A 196 10.48 2.12 -9.87
CA LEU A 196 11.49 3.14 -9.58
C LEU A 196 10.96 4.22 -8.64
N LEU A 197 9.71 4.65 -8.82
CA LEU A 197 9.05 5.59 -7.90
C LEU A 197 8.90 4.99 -6.50
N PHE A 198 8.56 3.71 -6.39
CA PHE A 198 8.53 3.01 -5.11
C PHE A 198 9.89 2.99 -4.43
N PHE A 199 10.97 2.66 -5.15
CA PHE A 199 12.32 2.69 -4.56
C PHE A 199 12.77 4.10 -4.17
N SER A 200 12.38 5.13 -4.93
CA SER A 200 12.59 6.53 -4.56
C SER A 200 11.89 6.87 -3.24
N LEU A 201 10.60 6.52 -3.10
CA LEU A 201 9.84 6.70 -1.86
C LEU A 201 10.43 5.89 -0.70
N LEU A 202 10.87 4.66 -0.96
CA LEU A 202 11.51 3.81 0.03
C LEU A 202 12.82 4.43 0.52
N LYS A 203 13.62 5.05 -0.36
CA LYS A 203 14.82 5.81 0.02
C LYS A 203 14.49 6.99 0.92
N TYR A 204 13.44 7.76 0.61
CA TYR A 204 12.97 8.84 1.49
C TYR A 204 12.54 8.29 2.86
N TYR A 205 11.76 7.21 2.88
CA TYR A 205 11.35 6.55 4.11
C TYR A 205 12.58 6.11 4.91
N VAL A 206 13.56 5.47 4.24
CA VAL A 206 14.79 4.98 4.86
C VAL A 206 15.59 6.12 5.50
N GLY A 207 15.67 7.26 4.82
CA GLY A 207 16.38 8.45 5.29
C GLY A 207 15.77 9.13 6.51
N ILE A 208 14.54 8.77 6.92
CA ILE A 208 13.96 9.25 8.19
C ILE A 208 14.83 8.67 9.33
N PRO A 209 15.60 9.51 10.06
CA PRO A 209 16.53 9.02 11.09
C PRO A 209 15.76 8.18 12.11
N LYS A 210 16.30 7.09 12.66
CA LYS A 210 15.62 6.42 13.80
C LYS A 210 15.41 7.43 14.93
N ALA A 211 14.31 7.31 15.67
CA ALA A 211 14.10 8.19 16.82
C ALA A 211 15.29 7.99 17.74
N ILE A 212 16.07 9.04 17.97
CA ILE A 212 17.12 9.01 18.99
C ILE A 212 16.37 8.71 20.29
N ASN A 213 16.75 7.63 20.97
CA ASN A 213 16.17 7.28 22.26
C ASN A 213 16.28 8.54 23.13
N ARG A 214 15.16 9.07 23.66
CA ARG A 214 15.21 10.33 24.43
C ARG A 214 16.19 10.23 25.61
N GLU A 215 16.43 9.02 26.12
CA GLU A 215 17.51 8.72 27.07
C GLU A 215 18.91 9.05 26.55
N ASN A 216 19.23 8.76 25.29
CA ASN A 216 20.53 9.10 24.71
C ASN A 216 20.71 10.61 24.53
N LEU A 217 19.63 11.33 24.21
CA LEU A 217 19.65 12.80 24.16
C LEU A 217 19.78 13.40 25.57
N TYR A 218 18.98 12.92 26.52
CA TYR A 218 19.06 13.35 27.91
C TYR A 218 20.44 13.08 28.52
N ASN A 219 21.01 11.89 28.32
CA ASN A 219 22.35 11.54 28.80
C ASN A 219 23.45 12.33 28.10
N LYS A 220 23.31 12.63 26.80
CA LYS A 220 24.28 13.46 26.04
C LYS A 220 24.32 14.91 26.53
N PHE A 221 23.19 15.45 27.00
CA PHE A 221 23.12 16.81 27.55
C PHE A 221 23.25 16.87 29.08
N LYS A 222 23.21 15.73 29.79
CA LYS A 222 23.41 15.65 31.24
C LYS A 222 24.80 16.14 31.67
N TRP A 223 25.84 15.93 30.86
CA TRP A 223 27.20 16.41 31.17
C TRP A 223 27.32 17.94 31.12
N ILE A 224 26.59 18.60 30.21
CA ILE A 224 26.58 20.07 30.10
C ILE A 224 25.91 20.72 31.32
N ARG A 225 24.97 20.02 31.98
CA ARG A 225 24.31 20.51 33.20
C ARG A 225 25.12 20.29 34.47
N ASN A 226 26.03 19.31 34.48
CA ASN A 226 26.88 19.02 35.63
C ASN A 226 28.23 19.76 35.59
N SER A 227 28.46 20.60 34.57
CA SER A 227 29.67 21.40 34.38
C SER A 227 29.43 22.92 34.50
N LEU A 228 28.21 23.31 34.89
CA LEU A 228 27.80 24.66 35.29
C LEU A 228 27.40 24.61 36.77
#